data_AF-A0A2S6S9N0-F1
#
_entry.id   AF-A0A2S6S9N0-F1
#
_cell.length_a   1.000
_cell.length_b   1.000
_cell.length_c   1.000
_cell.angle_alpha   90.00
_cell.angle_beta   90.00
_cell.angle_gamma   90.00
#
_symmetry.space_group_name_H-M   'P 1'
#
loop_
_entity.id
_entity.type
_entity.pdbx_description
1 polymer ?
#
loop_
_entity_poly.entity_id
_entity_poly.type
_entity_poly.pdbx_seq_one_letter_code
_entity_poly.pdbx_strand_id
1 'polypeptide(L)' 'MTKIIGISAFYHDSAVALVEDGKILYASQEERFSRKKHDSSFPHLALKNLFSYNKINFKNI' A
#
# COMPACT_ATOMS: atom_id res chain seq x y z
N MET A 1 17.21 -2.50 10.04
CA MET A 1 16.33 -2.27 8.88
C MET A 1 14.94 -2.01 9.40
N THR A 2 14.45 -0.79 9.20
CA THR A 2 13.12 -0.36 9.61
C THR A 2 12.24 -0.33 8.37
N LYS A 3 11.13 -1.06 8.39
CA LYS A 3 10.11 -1.01 7.34
C LYS A 3 8.92 -0.20 7.81
N ILE A 4 8.38 0.61 6.90
CA ILE A 4 7.25 1.49 7.18
C ILE A 4 6.23 1.29 6.07
N ILE A 5 4.99 1.00 6.45
CA ILE A 5 3.86 1.06 5.53
C ILE A 5 3.19 2.42 5.69
N GLY A 6 3.26 3.23 4.64
CA GLY A 6 2.48 4.46 4.51
C GLY A 6 1.10 4.14 3.96
N ILE A 7 0.07 4.76 4.54
CA ILE A 7 -1.33 4.63 4.09
C ILE A 7 -1.88 6.01 3.81
N SER A 8 -2.49 6.16 2.64
CA SER A 8 -3.34 7.28 2.25
C SER A 8 -4.77 6.77 2.09
N ALA A 9 -5.75 7.38 2.77
CA ALA A 9 -7.16 6.98 2.70
C ALA A 9 -8.12 8.09 3.17
N PHE A 10 -9.39 8.01 2.76
CA PHE A 10 -10.54 8.80 3.24
C PHE A 10 -10.67 10.25 2.74
N TYR A 11 -9.97 10.63 1.68
CA TYR A 11 -10.10 12.00 1.13
C TYR A 11 -9.94 12.07 -0.41
N HIS A 12 -8.91 11.43 -0.96
CA HIS A 12 -8.64 11.32 -2.40
C HIS A 12 -8.37 9.85 -2.75
N ASP A 13 -7.61 9.60 -3.82
CA ASP A 13 -7.12 8.28 -4.18
C ASP A 13 -6.39 7.63 -3.00
N SER A 14 -6.96 6.56 -2.48
CA SER A 14 -6.31 5.77 -1.46
C SER A 14 -5.16 4.98 -2.04
N ALA A 15 -4.12 4.80 -1.24
CA ALA A 15 -2.85 4.25 -1.69
C ALA A 15 -2.05 3.67 -0.52
N VAL A 16 -1.09 2.82 -0.87
CA VAL A 16 -0.11 2.27 0.06
C VAL A 16 1.31 2.45 -0.47
N ALA A 17 2.26 2.61 0.44
CA ALA A 17 3.69 2.60 0.13
C ALA A 17 4.44 1.75 1.16
N LEU A 18 5.44 0.99 0.73
CA LEU A 18 6.42 0.31 1.58
C LEU A 18 7.76 1.00 1.42
N VAL A 19 8.32 1.48 2.53
CA VAL A 19 9.66 2.06 2.59
C VAL A 19 10.52 1.25 3.53
N GLU A 20 11.76 0.97 3.15
CA GLU A 20 12.76 0.32 3.99
C GLU A 20 14.04 1.15 3.98
N ASP A 21 14.46 1.61 5.16
CA ASP A 21 15.68 2.44 5.34
C ASP A 21 15.79 3.58 4.31
N GLY A 22 14.67 4.29 4.09
CA GLY A 22 14.56 5.42 3.15
C GLY A 22 14.40 5.05 1.68
N LYS A 23 14.37 3.76 1.32
CA LYS A 23 14.14 3.29 -0.06
C LYS A 23 12.70 2.86 -0.27
N ILE A 24 12.10 3.30 -1.37
CA ILE A 24 10.76 2.86 -1.77
C ILE A 24 10.87 1.46 -2.38
N LEU A 25 10.26 0.47 -1.74
CA LEU A 25 10.21 -0.90 -2.25
C LEU A 25 8.93 -1.15 -3.06
N TYR A 26 7.85 -0.47 -2.71
CA TYR A 26 6.55 -0.66 -3.35
C TYR A 26 5.67 0.58 -3.15
N ALA A 27 4.88 0.93 -4.16
CA ALA A 27 3.81 1.92 -4.04
C ALA A 27 2.70 1.61 -5.04
N SER A 28 1.44 1.67 -4.61
CA SER A 28 0.30 1.50 -5.51
C SER A 28 -0.95 2.19 -4.99
N GLN A 29 -1.83 2.57 -5.92
CA GLN A 29 -3.13 3.16 -5.63
C GLN A 29 -4.23 2.08 -5.66
N GLU A 30 -5.23 2.21 -4.78
CA GLU A 30 -6.34 1.27 -4.67
C GLU A 30 -7.14 1.16 -5.97
N GLU A 31 -7.36 2.29 -6.67
CA GLU A 31 -8.15 2.31 -7.91
C GLU A 31 -7.62 1.39 -9.01
N ARG A 32 -6.33 1.04 -9.00
CA ARG A 32 -5.73 0.08 -9.94
C ARG A 32 -6.31 -1.33 -9.74
N PHE A 33 -6.68 -1.66 -8.50
CA PHE A 33 -7.20 -2.96 -8.08
C PHE A 33 -8.72 -2.95 -7.89
N SER A 34 -9.28 -1.92 -7.24
CA SER A 34 -10.72 -1.81 -6.99
C SER A 34 -11.50 -1.48 -8.25
N ARG A 35 -10.83 -0.93 -9.27
CA ARG A 35 -11.41 -0.47 -10.54
C ARG A 35 -12.46 0.63 -10.35
N LYS A 36 -12.46 1.27 -9.17
CA LYS A 36 -13.23 2.47 -8.88
C LYS A 36 -12.30 3.66 -9.02
N LYS A 37 -12.58 4.56 -9.95
CA LYS A 37 -11.78 5.77 -10.17
C LYS A 37 -11.88 6.66 -8.93
N HIS A 38 -10.76 7.18 -8.45
CA HIS A 38 -10.67 7.99 -7.24
C HIS A 38 -11.21 7.30 -5.99
N ASP A 39 -10.92 6.01 -5.85
CA ASP A 39 -11.35 5.24 -4.68
C ASP A 39 -10.73 5.81 -3.41
N SER A 40 -11.55 6.41 -2.56
CA SER A 40 -11.13 7.00 -1.28
C SER A 40 -11.32 6.07 -0.08
N SER A 41 -11.83 4.86 -0.30
CA SER A 41 -11.97 3.86 0.75
C SER A 41 -10.61 3.40 1.27
N PHE A 42 -10.57 2.72 2.40
CA PHE A 42 -9.31 2.15 2.89
C PHE A 42 -8.71 1.19 1.84
N PRO A 43 -7.39 1.26 1.56
CA PRO A 43 -6.75 0.60 0.41
C PRO A 43 -6.50 -0.90 0.66
N HIS A 44 -7.59 -1.67 0.81
CA HIS A 44 -7.54 -3.09 1.17
C HIS A 44 -6.84 -3.92 0.09
N LEU A 45 -7.15 -3.68 -1.19
CA LEU A 45 -6.61 -4.48 -2.29
C LEU A 45 -5.16 -4.12 -2.56
N ALA A 46 -4.79 -2.84 -2.49
CA ALA A 46 -3.43 -2.38 -2.63
C ALA A 46 -2.55 -2.91 -1.49
N LEU A 47 -3.03 -2.88 -0.24
CA LEU A 47 -2.32 -3.45 0.90
C LEU A 47 -2.12 -4.97 0.74
N LYS A 48 -3.15 -5.69 0.30
CA LYS A 48 -3.06 -7.13 0.01
C LYS A 48 -2.02 -7.40 -1.08
N ASN A 49 -2.00 -6.60 -2.14
CA ASN A 49 -1.02 -6.74 -3.22
C ASN A 49 0.40 -6.44 -2.74
N LEU A 50 0.61 -5.42 -1.91
CA LEU A 50 1.89 -5.08 -1.29
C LEU A 50 2.49 -6.28 -0.55
N PHE A 51 1.72 -6.95 0.30
CA PHE A 51 2.15 -8.15 1.01
C PHE A 51 2.53 -9.28 0.05
N SER A 52 1.67 -9.56 -0.94
CA SER A 52 1.88 -10.64 -1.91
C SER A 52 3.09 -10.39 -2.82
N TYR A 53 3.28 -9.16 -3.29
CA TYR A 53 4.34 -8.80 -4.22
C TYR A 53 5.71 -8.84 -3.54
N ASN A 54 5.80 -8.30 -2.32
CA ASN A 54 7.06 -8.23 -1.56
C ASN A 54 7.36 -9.51 -0.76
N LYS A 55 6.43 -10.48 -0.74
CA LYS A 55 6.54 -11.72 0.05
C LYS A 55 6.83 -11.45 1.53
N ILE A 56 6.21 -10.39 2.07
CA ILE A 56 6.32 -10.01 3.49
C ILE A 56 5.02 -10.34 4.23
N ASN A 57 5.08 -10.27 5.55
CA ASN A 57 3.92 -10.42 6.44
C ASN A 57 4.04 -9.43 7.60
N PHE A 58 2.99 -9.32 8.42
CA PHE A 58 2.95 -8.39 9.56
C PHE A 58 4.04 -8.59 10.62
N LYS A 59 4.64 -9.78 10.74
CA LYS A 59 5.73 -10.04 11.69
C LYS A 59 7.08 -9.53 11.18
N ASN A 60 7.16 -9.22 9.89
CA ASN A 60 8.40 -8.89 9.18
C ASN A 60 8.42 -7.45 8.67
N ILE A 61 7.56 -6.59 9.24
CA ILE A 61 7.47 -5.14 9.02
C ILE A 61 7.95 -4.45 10.29
#